data_AF-A0A7W0V2D1-F1
#
_entry.id   AF-A0A7W0V2D1-F1
#
_cell.length_a   1.000
_cell.length_b   1.000
_cell.length_c   1.000
_cell.angle_alpha   90.00
_cell.angle_beta   90.00
_cell.angle_gamma   90.00
#
_symmetry.space_group_name_H-M   'P 1'
#
loop_
_entity.id
_entity.type
_entity.pdbx_description
1 polymer ?
#
loop_
_entity_poly.entity_id
_entity_poly.type
_entity_poly.pdbx_seq_one_letter_code
_entity_poly.pdbx_strand_id
1 'polypeptide(L)'
;MKTYVGKICEDGAYRVVIEDERGSVSPLPLRLDLANKSPTGFSWGYSGSGPAQLALALLADAIGEKEALEVYQDFKRAFVAVLPAEWYTSDEEVKERAKYLKAVRSHEAA
;
A
#
# COMPACT_ATOMS: atom_id res chain seq x y z
N MET A 1 -0.08 12.38 -11.81
CA MET A 1 -0.31 12.15 -10.37
C MET A 1 -1.54 11.28 -10.20
N LYS A 2 -1.49 10.30 -9.30
CA LYS A 2 -2.64 9.46 -8.94
C LYS A 2 -2.77 9.42 -7.42
N THR A 3 -4.00 9.30 -6.94
CA THR A 3 -4.31 9.23 -5.52
C THR A 3 -4.88 7.85 -5.21
N TYR A 4 -4.35 7.21 -4.18
CA TYR A 4 -4.93 6.02 -3.60
C TYR A 4 -5.92 6.42 -2.52
N VAL A 5 -7.13 5.90 -2.60
CA VAL A 5 -8.20 6.14 -1.63
C VAL A 5 -8.62 4.83 -1.01
N GLY A 6 -8.55 4.74 0.31
CA GLY A 6 -9.01 3.57 1.05
C GLY A 6 -10.13 3.92 2.00
N LYS A 7 -11.18 3.09 2.00
CA LYS A 7 -12.34 3.25 2.88
C LYS A 7 -12.81 1.89 3.40
N ILE A 8 -13.11 1.83 4.70
CA ILE A 8 -13.92 0.76 5.29
C ILE A 8 -15.39 1.16 5.11
N CYS A 9 -16.11 0.41 4.29
CA CYS A 9 -17.53 0.64 4.01
C CYS A 9 -18.41 0.23 5.20
N GLU A 10 -19.68 0.66 5.20
CA GLU A 10 -20.65 0.34 6.26
C GLU A 10 -20.90 -1.17 6.41
N ASP A 11 -20.73 -1.92 5.32
CA ASP A 11 -20.78 -3.39 5.28
C ASP A 11 -19.52 -4.07 5.87
N GLY A 12 -18.55 -3.27 6.36
CA GLY A 12 -17.26 -3.74 6.87
C GLY A 12 -16.24 -4.07 5.77
N ALA A 13 -16.57 -3.89 4.49
CA ALA A 13 -15.67 -4.19 3.40
C ALA A 13 -14.56 -3.13 3.25
N TYR A 14 -13.33 -3.60 3.09
CA TYR A 14 -12.19 -2.76 2.78
C TYR A 14 -12.12 -2.53 1.26
N ARG A 15 -12.21 -1.27 0.82
CA ARG A 15 -12.10 -0.90 -0.60
C ARG A 15 -10.95 0.06 -0.80
N VAL A 16 -10.17 -0.19 -1.84
CA VAL A 16 -9.07 0.68 -2.26
C VAL A 16 -9.19 0.94 -3.75
N VAL A 17 -9.21 2.22 -4.12
CA VAL A 17 -9.27 2.68 -5.50
C VAL A 17 -8.10 3.60 -5.82
N ILE A 18 -7.81 3.72 -7.10
CA ILE A 18 -6.88 4.66 -7.69
C ILE A 18 -7.72 5.69 -8.43
N GLU A 19 -7.54 6.96 -8.08
CA GLU A 19 -8.09 8.11 -8.77
C GLU A 19 -6.99 8.80 -9.58
N ASP A 20 -7.17 8.94 -10.89
CA ASP A 20 -6.23 9.65 -11.75
C ASP A 20 -6.56 11.16 -11.86
N GLU A 21 -5.64 11.94 -12.44
CA GLU A 21 -5.83 13.37 -12.71
C GLU A 21 -7.04 13.72 -13.59
N ARG A 22 -7.59 12.75 -14.33
CA ARG A 22 -8.76 12.94 -15.19
C ARG A 22 -10.06 12.60 -14.47
N GLY A 23 -9.99 12.20 -13.20
CA GLY A 23 -11.13 11.75 -12.41
C GLY A 23 -11.58 10.32 -12.70
N SER A 24 -10.77 9.53 -13.42
CA SER A 24 -11.06 8.11 -13.60
C SER A 24 -10.76 7.36 -12.31
N VAL A 25 -11.71 6.51 -11.90
CA VAL A 25 -11.59 5.69 -10.69
C VAL A 25 -11.50 4.22 -11.08
N SER A 26 -10.50 3.52 -10.57
CA SER A 26 -10.32 2.08 -10.80
C SER A 26 -9.89 1.36 -9.53
N PRO A 27 -10.23 0.08 -9.34
CA PRO A 27 -9.80 -0.67 -8.16
C PRO A 27 -8.28 -0.90 -8.18
N LEU A 28 -7.62 -0.75 -7.03
CA LEU A 28 -6.22 -1.14 -6.88
C LEU A 28 -6.11 -2.68 -7.02
N PRO A 29 -5.33 -3.22 -7.97
CA PRO A 29 -5.16 -4.66 -8.10
C PRO A 29 -4.53 -5.28 -6.85
N LEU A 30 -5.06 -6.42 -6.39
CA LEU A 30 -4.54 -7.11 -5.19
C LEU A 30 -3.08 -7.56 -5.31
N ARG A 31 -2.58 -7.76 -6.54
CA ARG A 31 -1.26 -8.31 -6.84
C ARG A 31 -0.97 -9.67 -6.18
N LEU A 32 -1.96 -10.57 -6.17
CA LEU A 32 -1.79 -11.95 -5.68
C LEU A 32 -0.78 -12.75 -6.51
N ASP A 33 -0.54 -12.33 -7.76
CA ASP A 33 0.50 -12.84 -8.65
C ASP A 33 1.93 -12.56 -8.13
N LEU A 34 2.13 -11.44 -7.41
CA LEU A 34 3.43 -11.12 -6.81
C LEU A 34 3.66 -11.86 -5.50
N ALA A 35 2.67 -11.80 -4.62
CA ALA A 35 2.66 -12.59 -3.40
C ALA A 35 1.24 -12.76 -2.90
N ASN A 36 0.89 -14.00 -2.60
CA ASN A 36 -0.38 -14.33 -1.96
C ASN A 36 -0.23 -14.22 -0.43
N LYS A 37 -0.54 -13.05 0.12
CA LYS A 37 -0.57 -12.82 1.58
C LYS A 37 -2.00 -12.90 2.11
N SER A 38 -2.95 -12.33 1.38
CA SER A 38 -4.36 -12.26 1.76
C SER A 38 -5.25 -12.41 0.53
N PRO A 39 -5.66 -13.65 0.17
CA PRO A 39 -6.55 -13.87 -0.96
C PRO A 39 -7.96 -13.32 -0.69
N THR A 40 -8.29 -13.03 0.57
CA THR A 40 -9.57 -12.45 1.01
C THR A 40 -9.64 -10.92 0.83
N GLY A 41 -8.55 -10.27 0.41
CA GLY A 41 -8.55 -8.83 0.11
C GLY A 41 -7.62 -8.00 1.00
N PHE A 42 -7.77 -6.68 0.88
CA PHE A 42 -7.02 -5.69 1.65
C PHE A 42 -7.54 -5.55 3.09
N SER A 43 -6.68 -5.07 3.98
CA SER A 43 -7.06 -4.46 5.26
C SER A 43 -5.98 -3.48 5.70
N TRP A 44 -6.23 -2.69 6.74
CA TRP A 44 -5.26 -1.74 7.31
C TRP A 44 -5.62 -1.39 8.77
N GLY A 45 -4.78 -0.58 9.43
CA GLY A 45 -5.00 -0.17 10.83
C GLY A 45 -4.53 -1.20 11.87
N TYR A 46 -3.85 -2.26 11.45
CA TYR A 46 -3.21 -3.23 12.33
C TYR A 46 -2.04 -3.94 11.61
N SER A 47 -1.29 -4.77 12.33
CA SER A 47 -0.26 -5.64 11.74
C SER A 47 -0.84 -7.00 11.37
N GLY A 48 -0.90 -7.33 10.08
CA GLY A 48 -1.38 -8.63 9.61
C GLY A 48 -1.18 -8.87 8.11
N SER A 49 -1.86 -9.89 7.59
CA SER A 49 -1.74 -10.32 6.18
C SER A 49 -2.48 -9.40 5.21
N GLY A 50 -3.69 -8.94 5.53
CA GLY A 50 -4.42 -7.94 4.72
C GLY A 50 -3.64 -6.62 4.55
N PRO A 51 -3.09 -6.05 5.64
CA PRO A 51 -2.17 -4.91 5.60
C PRO A 51 -0.91 -5.17 4.78
N ALA A 52 -0.37 -6.39 4.82
CA ALA A 52 0.78 -6.77 3.99
C ALA A 52 0.44 -6.81 2.51
N GLN A 53 -0.76 -7.31 2.15
CA GLN A 53 -1.24 -7.31 0.77
C GLN A 53 -1.44 -5.88 0.24
N LEU A 54 -2.03 -5.00 1.06
CA LEU A 54 -2.21 -3.60 0.69
C LEU A 54 -0.87 -2.88 0.49
N ALA A 55 0.09 -3.06 1.42
CA ALA A 55 1.42 -2.49 1.29
C ALA A 55 2.10 -2.92 -0.01
N LEU A 56 2.03 -4.21 -0.34
CA LEU A 56 2.62 -4.75 -1.57
C LEU A 56 1.95 -4.16 -2.82
N ALA A 57 0.62 -4.10 -2.85
CA ALA A 57 -0.11 -3.57 -4.00
C ALA A 57 0.17 -2.08 -4.25
N LEU A 58 0.16 -1.26 -3.20
CA LEU A 58 0.49 0.17 -3.29
C LEU A 58 1.90 0.39 -3.84
N LEU A 59 2.88 -0.35 -3.31
CA LEU A 59 4.27 -0.21 -3.75
C LEU A 59 4.47 -0.76 -5.16
N ALA A 60 3.85 -1.89 -5.51
CA ALA A 60 3.97 -2.45 -6.85
C ALA A 60 3.44 -1.49 -7.91
N ASP A 61 2.35 -0.78 -7.60
CA ASP A 61 1.77 0.23 -8.49
C ASP A 61 2.56 1.56 -8.51
N ALA A 62 3.25 1.91 -7.41
CA ALA A 62 3.99 3.18 -7.30
C ALA A 62 5.45 3.11 -7.77
N ILE A 63 6.16 2.04 -7.44
CA ILE A 63 7.63 1.89 -7.64
C ILE A 63 8.02 0.59 -8.34
N GLY A 64 7.06 -0.23 -8.76
CA GLY A 64 7.30 -1.48 -9.45
C GLY A 64 7.52 -2.68 -8.51
N GLU A 65 7.40 -3.86 -9.10
CA GLU A 65 7.23 -5.15 -8.40
C GLU A 65 8.45 -5.54 -7.56
N LYS A 66 9.64 -5.41 -8.17
CA LYS A 66 10.90 -5.78 -7.53
C LYS A 66 11.13 -4.97 -6.26
N GLU A 67 11.00 -3.64 -6.36
CA GLU A 67 11.21 -2.76 -5.21
C GLU A 67 10.12 -2.94 -4.15
N ALA A 68 8.88 -3.21 -4.56
CA ALA A 68 7.79 -3.50 -3.65
C ALA A 68 8.11 -4.73 -2.76
N LEU A 69 8.61 -5.82 -3.35
CA LEU A 69 8.97 -7.04 -2.62
C LEU A 69 10.08 -6.80 -1.58
N GLU A 70 10.98 -5.85 -1.84
CA GLU A 70 12.09 -5.52 -0.94
C GLU A 70 11.65 -4.74 0.32
N VAL A 71 10.63 -3.87 0.19
CA VAL A 71 10.29 -2.87 1.23
C VAL A 71 8.88 -2.99 1.82
N TYR A 72 7.97 -3.80 1.25
CA TYR A 72 6.57 -3.83 1.67
C TYR A 72 6.35 -4.16 3.16
N GLN A 73 7.23 -4.96 3.78
CA GLN A 73 7.08 -5.28 5.20
C GLN A 73 7.33 -4.06 6.09
N ASP A 74 8.34 -3.26 5.77
CA ASP A 74 8.66 -2.04 6.53
C ASP A 74 7.62 -0.96 6.26
N PHE A 75 7.22 -0.82 5.00
CA PHE A 75 6.15 0.09 4.60
C PHE A 75 4.83 -0.25 5.28
N LYS A 76 4.49 -1.53 5.38
CA LYS A 76 3.32 -1.99 6.13
C LYS A 76 3.37 -1.53 7.58
N ARG A 77 4.50 -1.77 8.27
CA ARG A 77 4.62 -1.41 9.70
C ARG A 77 4.55 0.09 9.92
N ALA A 78 5.24 0.87 9.09
CA ALA A 78 5.37 2.32 9.26
C ALA A 78 4.12 3.10 8.82
N PHE A 79 3.37 2.58 7.84
CA PHE A 79 2.28 3.33 7.20
C PHE A 79 0.96 2.57 7.25
N VAL A 80 0.86 1.39 6.61
CA VAL A 80 -0.43 0.70 6.43
C VAL A 80 -1.04 0.22 7.75
N ALA A 81 -0.22 -0.17 8.72
CA ALA A 81 -0.68 -0.67 10.01
C ALA A 81 -1.27 0.43 10.92
N VAL A 82 -1.12 1.70 10.57
CA VAL A 82 -1.61 2.84 11.36
C VAL A 82 -2.60 3.72 10.58
N LEU A 83 -3.01 3.28 9.38
CA LEU A 83 -4.01 4.02 8.60
C LEU A 83 -5.36 4.05 9.32
N PRO A 84 -6.06 5.21 9.31
CA PRO A 84 -7.41 5.33 9.81
C PRO A 84 -8.42 4.58 8.92
N ALA A 85 -9.70 4.56 9.32
CA ALA A 85 -10.77 3.88 8.57
C ALA A 85 -10.94 4.43 7.13
N GLU A 86 -10.67 5.72 6.94
CA GLU A 86 -10.69 6.39 5.64
C GLU A 86 -9.41 7.19 5.46
N TRP A 87 -8.73 7.02 4.32
CA TRP A 87 -7.43 7.64 4.05
C TRP A 87 -7.23 7.92 2.55
N TYR A 88 -6.34 8.86 2.28
CA TYR A 88 -5.94 9.31 0.96
C TYR A 88 -4.41 9.45 0.95
N THR A 89 -3.73 8.99 -0.10
CA THR A 89 -2.28 9.20 -0.25
C THR A 89 -1.93 9.22 -1.73
N SER A 90 -1.03 10.11 -2.15
CA SER A 90 -0.62 10.19 -3.56
C SER A 90 0.46 9.16 -3.91
N ASP A 91 0.65 8.90 -5.19
CA ASP A 91 1.76 8.06 -5.63
C ASP A 91 3.13 8.62 -5.30
N GLU A 92 3.30 9.95 -5.31
CA GLU A 92 4.51 10.60 -4.84
C GLU A 92 4.76 10.34 -3.35
N GLU A 93 3.75 10.44 -2.50
CA GLU A 93 3.89 10.21 -1.07
C GLU A 93 4.26 8.74 -0.75
N VAL A 94 3.71 7.79 -1.53
CA VAL A 94 4.10 6.38 -1.46
C VAL A 94 5.57 6.19 -1.88
N LYS A 95 5.99 6.82 -2.99
CA LYS A 95 7.37 6.76 -3.50
C LYS A 95 8.36 7.35 -2.50
N GLU A 96 8.05 8.50 -1.92
CA GLU A 96 8.91 9.19 -0.95
C GLU A 96 9.10 8.35 0.32
N ARG A 97 8.02 7.79 0.86
CA ARG A 97 8.10 6.89 2.02
C ARG A 97 8.92 5.65 1.72
N ALA A 98 8.73 5.03 0.56
CA ALA A 98 9.53 3.87 0.17
C ALA A 98 11.02 4.21 0.09
N LYS A 99 11.36 5.36 -0.52
CA LYS A 99 12.74 5.87 -0.58
C LYS A 99 13.33 6.10 0.80
N TYR A 100 12.57 6.72 1.71
CA TYR A 100 12.99 6.95 3.09
C TYR A 100 13.29 5.64 3.82
N LEU A 101 12.39 4.66 3.73
CA LEU A 101 12.56 3.35 4.38
C LEU A 101 13.78 2.58 3.84
N LYS A 102 14.04 2.64 2.53
CA LYS A 102 15.24 2.05 1.92
C LYS A 102 16.51 2.74 2.44
N ALA A 103 16.50 4.07 2.56
CA ALA A 103 17.64 4.83 3.07
C ALA A 103 17.95 4.51 4.55
N VAL A 104 16.93 4.41 5.41
CA VAL A 104 17.10 4.06 6.82
C VAL A 104 17.71 2.67 6.98
N ARG A 105 17.21 1.66 6.25
CA ARG A 105 17.76 0.29 6.29
C ARG A 105 19.24 0.22 5.87
N SER A 106 19.66 1.00 4.88
CA SER A 106 21.06 1.04 4.47
C SER A 106 21.98 1.63 5.55
N HIS A 107 21.48 2.52 6.42
CA HIS A 107 22.25 3.09 7.52
C HIS A 107 22.33 2.15 8.73
N GLU A 108 21.29 1.37 9.01
CA GLU A 108 21.28 0.40 10.12
C GLU A 108 22.10 -0.87 9.82
N ALA A 109 22.35 -1.17 8.54
CA ALA A 109 23.11 -2.33 8.09
C ALA A 109 24.63 -2.07 7.91
N ALA A 110 25.09 -0.84 8.12
CA ALA A 110 26.48 -0.40 7.98
C ALA A 110 27.15 -0.22 9.35
#